data_AF-A0A929C522-F1
#
_entry.id   AF-A0A929C522-F1
#
_cell.length_a   1.000
_cell.length_b   1.000
_cell.length_c   1.000
_cell.angle_alpha   90.00
_cell.angle_beta   90.00
_cell.angle_gamma   90.00
#
_symmetry.space_group_name_H-M   'P 1'
#
loop_
_entity.id
_entity.type
_entity.pdbx_description
1 polymer ?
#
loop_
_entity_poly.entity_id
_entity_poly.type
_entity_poly.pdbx_seq_one_letter_code
_entity_poly.pdbx_strand_id
1 'polypeptide(L)'
;DPLIIPAVAPHAPYTCTEEILEACRDLAMEFDVPLHIHISETKGEVDDWRETYDMPVVPWVKKLDLFDAKVIAAHCVHIDDGEIHTLEHAGVGVAHNPSSNLKLASGFAPIIEMLETGLQIGIGTDGTASNNDLDMFEEIRLASFIAKTVTSDPTALPARKALEMATRMGAKALHIGHLTGSLEPGKRADLIAIDQDRTHNVPHFKREPQAVYSRLIYATKASDVQDVMVNGQWLMRDCELLTIQEEDLFPQAAQYADKIDAFLAEREGSVLSKLIAIGNAEQEESYEVQIKVKLDDPQAVIAILEKDIFEIRRRAHYFEYDTYFRFTKPEDARLRHREDEFVNDAGEVFNVRSRLTLTGPAAEREYHNSVLLSRSRFIAPAKYSPRFYREYFRPSGEISIHKDRLRWLICFEDLEFFINIDQLLDPKVDGCFLEIKSRTWSRRDAEMKVELITTILQHLEIQDAEPVLQEYPDLVGEAK
;
A
#
# COMPACT_ATOMS: atom_id res chain seq x y z
N ASP A 1 -24.18 30.17 0.90
CA ASP A 1 -23.35 30.98 1.80
C ASP A 1 -22.29 31.67 0.94
N PRO A 2 -22.11 33.00 0.97
CA PRO A 2 -21.10 33.69 0.16
C PRO A 2 -19.65 33.31 0.52
N LEU A 3 -19.40 32.69 1.67
CA LEU A 3 -18.08 32.21 2.08
C LEU A 3 -17.68 30.88 1.44
N ILE A 4 -18.66 30.09 1.00
CA ILE A 4 -18.45 28.72 0.51
C ILE A 4 -18.57 28.69 -1.01
N ILE A 5 -17.50 28.28 -1.67
CA ILE A 5 -17.48 28.01 -3.11
C ILE A 5 -17.27 26.50 -3.26
N PRO A 6 -18.25 25.74 -3.79
CA PRO A 6 -18.08 24.31 -4.02
C PRO A 6 -17.09 24.09 -5.17
N ALA A 7 -16.51 22.89 -5.23
CA ALA A 7 -15.67 22.43 -6.34
C ALA A 7 -16.06 21.00 -6.73
N VAL A 8 -15.89 20.66 -8.00
CA VAL A 8 -16.01 19.28 -8.47
C VAL A 8 -14.66 18.59 -8.25
N ALA A 9 -14.63 17.45 -7.57
CA ALA A 9 -13.37 16.86 -7.11
C ALA A 9 -13.22 15.37 -7.51
N PRO A 10 -12.99 15.06 -8.81
CA PRO A 10 -12.53 13.72 -9.17
C PRO A 10 -11.18 13.45 -8.51
N HIS A 11 -10.96 12.24 -8.02
CA HIS A 11 -9.78 11.92 -7.21
C HIS A 11 -8.47 12.10 -8.01
N ALA A 12 -8.26 11.29 -9.04
CA ALA A 12 -7.04 11.29 -9.87
C ALA A 12 -7.30 10.59 -11.22
N PRO A 13 -6.50 10.87 -12.28
CA PRO A 13 -6.62 10.23 -13.59
C PRO A 13 -6.67 8.69 -13.55
N TYR A 14 -5.89 8.06 -12.68
CA TYR A 14 -5.84 6.59 -12.56
C TYR A 14 -7.01 5.97 -11.79
N THR A 15 -7.91 6.77 -11.22
CA THR A 15 -9.10 6.30 -10.48
C THR A 15 -10.42 6.71 -11.11
N CYS A 16 -10.39 7.55 -12.13
CA CYS A 16 -11.56 8.08 -12.80
C CYS A 16 -11.50 7.73 -14.29
N THR A 17 -12.57 7.16 -14.83
CA THR A 17 -12.65 6.90 -16.28
C THR A 17 -12.76 8.21 -17.06
N GLU A 18 -12.52 8.16 -18.38
CA GLU A 18 -12.67 9.32 -19.26
C GLU A 18 -14.06 9.95 -19.10
N GLU A 19 -15.12 9.13 -19.07
CA GLU A 19 -16.50 9.60 -18.94
C GLU A 19 -16.75 10.31 -17.60
N ILE A 20 -16.12 9.86 -16.51
CA ILE A 20 -16.22 10.51 -15.20
C ILE A 20 -15.54 11.88 -15.26
N LEU A 21 -14.35 11.96 -15.84
CA LEU A 21 -13.60 13.21 -15.94
C LEU A 21 -14.32 14.23 -16.84
N GLU A 22 -14.87 13.81 -17.97
CA GLU A 22 -15.68 14.65 -18.85
C GLU A 22 -16.95 15.14 -18.15
N ALA A 23 -17.67 14.27 -17.44
CA ALA A 23 -18.84 14.67 -16.67
C ALA A 23 -18.48 15.65 -15.54
N CYS A 24 -17.33 15.46 -14.88
CA CYS A 24 -16.83 16.39 -13.88
C CYS A 24 -16.47 17.76 -14.47
N ARG A 25 -15.79 17.79 -15.63
CA ARG A 25 -15.50 19.01 -16.39
C ARG A 25 -16.79 19.76 -16.73
N ASP A 26 -17.74 19.07 -17.36
CA ASP A 26 -19.00 19.66 -17.81
C ASP A 26 -19.78 20.25 -16.64
N LEU A 27 -19.83 19.53 -15.51
CA LEU A 27 -20.45 20.01 -14.29
C LEU A 27 -19.74 21.25 -13.71
N ALA A 28 -18.40 21.25 -13.69
CA ALA A 28 -17.63 22.39 -13.20
C ALA A 28 -17.87 23.64 -14.07
N MET A 29 -17.95 23.46 -15.39
CA MET A 29 -18.24 24.52 -16.35
C MET A 29 -19.69 25.02 -16.24
N GLU A 30 -20.67 24.13 -16.12
CA GLU A 30 -22.10 24.48 -16.01
C GLU A 30 -22.34 25.42 -14.83
N PHE A 31 -21.68 25.16 -13.69
CA PHE A 31 -21.85 25.94 -12.47
C PHE A 31 -20.78 27.02 -12.26
N ASP A 32 -19.83 27.17 -13.18
CA ASP A 32 -18.68 28.10 -13.11
C ASP A 32 -17.83 27.94 -11.82
N VAL A 33 -17.68 26.69 -11.36
CA VAL A 33 -16.96 26.32 -10.14
C VAL A 33 -15.60 25.68 -10.43
N PRO A 34 -14.64 25.71 -9.49
CA PRO A 34 -13.37 25.02 -9.68
C PRO A 34 -13.52 23.50 -9.81
N LEU A 35 -12.54 22.89 -10.49
CA LEU A 35 -12.33 21.44 -10.51
C LEU A 35 -11.01 21.12 -9.81
N HIS A 36 -11.03 20.26 -8.79
CA HIS A 36 -9.85 19.90 -7.99
C HIS A 36 -9.48 18.44 -8.19
N ILE A 37 -8.24 18.15 -8.59
CA ILE A 37 -7.79 16.79 -8.95
C ILE A 37 -6.32 16.58 -8.61
N HIS A 38 -5.94 15.37 -8.19
CA HIS A 38 -4.53 14.97 -8.04
C HIS A 38 -3.92 14.68 -9.41
N ILE A 39 -2.74 15.22 -9.70
CA ILE A 39 -2.04 15.01 -10.97
C ILE A 39 -0.57 14.67 -10.71
N SER A 40 -0.12 13.53 -11.26
CA SER A 40 1.28 13.12 -11.29
C SER A 40 1.94 13.19 -9.90
N GLU A 41 1.29 12.61 -8.90
CA GLU A 41 1.75 12.66 -7.51
C GLU A 41 2.94 11.72 -7.30
N THR A 42 2.86 10.50 -7.82
CA THR A 42 3.87 9.47 -7.58
C THR A 42 4.59 9.04 -8.85
N LYS A 43 5.83 8.57 -8.72
CA LYS A 43 6.58 8.04 -9.85
C LYS A 43 5.91 6.81 -10.46
N GLY A 44 5.37 5.92 -9.61
CA GLY A 44 4.66 4.72 -10.05
C GLY A 44 3.45 5.05 -10.91
N GLU A 45 2.63 6.02 -10.47
CA GLU A 45 1.50 6.53 -11.27
C GLU A 45 1.95 6.96 -12.68
N VAL A 46 2.99 7.80 -12.78
CA VAL A 46 3.44 8.33 -14.07
C VAL A 46 4.06 7.26 -14.96
N ASP A 47 4.85 6.35 -14.38
CA ASP A 47 5.46 5.24 -15.14
C ASP A 47 4.39 4.29 -15.67
N ASP A 48 3.43 3.87 -14.83
CA ASP A 48 2.30 3.01 -15.22
C ASP A 48 1.42 3.69 -16.29
N TRP A 49 1.22 5.01 -16.18
CA TRP A 49 0.45 5.78 -17.15
C TRP A 49 1.12 5.81 -18.52
N ARG A 50 2.44 6.05 -18.55
CA ARG A 50 3.22 6.06 -19.79
C ARG A 50 3.27 4.68 -20.43
N GLU A 51 3.37 3.61 -19.65
CA GLU A 51 3.31 2.23 -20.17
C GLU A 51 1.95 1.91 -20.80
N THR A 52 0.86 2.41 -20.20
CA THR A 52 -0.51 2.12 -20.66
C THR A 52 -0.95 2.96 -21.85
N TYR A 53 -0.66 4.26 -21.84
CA TYR A 53 -1.22 5.24 -22.78
C TYR A 53 -0.19 5.84 -23.75
N ASP A 54 1.10 5.51 -23.61
CA ASP A 54 2.21 6.09 -24.40
C ASP A 54 2.19 7.63 -24.39
N MET A 55 1.75 8.22 -23.27
CA MET A 55 1.52 9.65 -23.13
C MET A 55 1.69 10.08 -21.66
N PRO A 56 2.26 11.28 -21.38
CA PRO A 56 2.25 11.82 -20.03
C PRO A 56 0.84 12.17 -19.55
N VAL A 57 0.67 12.35 -18.23
CA VAL A 57 -0.64 12.55 -17.60
C VAL A 57 -1.26 13.89 -17.98
N VAL A 58 -0.49 15.00 -17.93
CA VAL A 58 -1.02 16.35 -18.21
C VAL A 58 -1.52 16.50 -19.66
N PRO A 59 -0.78 16.05 -20.70
CA PRO A 59 -1.28 16.04 -22.08
C PRO A 59 -2.51 15.17 -22.27
N TRP A 60 -2.61 14.06 -21.53
CA TRP A 60 -3.77 13.18 -21.61
C TRP A 60 -5.03 13.85 -21.04
N VAL A 61 -4.98 14.44 -19.84
CA VAL A 61 -6.14 15.17 -19.29
C VAL A 61 -6.49 16.41 -20.12
N LYS A 62 -5.50 17.03 -20.77
CA LYS A 62 -5.74 18.12 -21.74
C LYS A 62 -6.51 17.65 -22.97
N LYS A 63 -6.24 16.43 -23.47
CA LYS A 63 -6.95 15.85 -24.62
C LYS A 63 -8.43 15.61 -24.32
N LEU A 64 -8.78 15.44 -23.05
CA LEU A 64 -10.15 15.36 -22.55
C LEU A 64 -10.74 16.75 -22.25
N ASP A 65 -10.10 17.84 -22.70
CA ASP A 65 -10.51 19.22 -22.47
C ASP A 65 -10.75 19.55 -20.98
N LEU A 66 -10.14 18.82 -20.04
CA LEU A 66 -10.37 19.00 -18.59
C LEU A 66 -10.03 20.43 -18.15
N PHE A 67 -9.06 21.04 -18.82
CA PHE A 67 -8.58 22.39 -18.57
C PHE A 67 -9.48 23.51 -19.13
N ASP A 68 -10.60 23.18 -19.78
CA ASP A 68 -11.65 24.16 -20.09
C ASP A 68 -12.37 24.63 -18.80
N ALA A 69 -12.31 23.83 -17.74
CA ALA A 69 -12.74 24.21 -16.40
C ALA A 69 -11.63 24.96 -15.62
N LYS A 70 -12.01 25.64 -14.54
CA LYS A 70 -11.07 26.28 -13.61
C LYS A 70 -10.36 25.23 -12.75
N VAL A 71 -9.29 24.63 -13.26
CA VAL A 71 -8.62 23.50 -12.60
C VAL A 71 -7.67 23.95 -11.48
N ILE A 72 -7.68 23.17 -10.39
CA ILE A 72 -6.69 23.15 -9.31
C ILE A 72 -6.05 21.75 -9.34
N ALA A 73 -4.75 21.69 -9.63
CA ALA A 73 -3.99 20.44 -9.69
C ALA A 73 -3.18 20.26 -8.39
N ALA A 74 -3.48 19.21 -7.65
CA ALA A 74 -2.74 18.87 -6.43
C ALA A 74 -1.45 18.11 -6.74
N HIS A 75 -0.43 18.36 -5.91
CA HIS A 75 0.90 17.71 -5.91
C HIS A 75 1.79 18.09 -7.09
N CYS A 76 1.49 17.62 -8.31
CA CYS A 76 2.29 17.87 -9.51
C CYS A 76 3.79 17.57 -9.31
N VAL A 77 4.10 16.40 -8.72
CA VAL A 77 5.47 16.05 -8.31
C VAL A 77 6.30 15.62 -9.51
N HIS A 78 5.71 14.78 -10.36
CA HIS A 78 6.39 14.15 -11.50
C HIS A 78 5.84 14.71 -12.81
N ILE A 79 6.12 16.00 -13.07
CA ILE A 79 5.79 16.64 -14.34
C ILE A 79 7.05 17.18 -15.01
N ASP A 80 7.08 17.16 -16.34
CA ASP A 80 8.17 17.74 -17.13
C ASP A 80 7.91 19.19 -17.58
N ASP A 81 8.92 19.83 -18.18
CA ASP A 81 8.83 21.22 -18.66
C ASP A 81 7.66 21.45 -19.63
N GLY A 82 7.36 20.47 -20.48
CA GLY A 82 6.25 20.56 -21.43
C GLY A 82 4.90 20.49 -20.74
N GLU A 83 4.79 19.67 -19.70
CA GLU A 83 3.62 19.61 -18.83
C GLU A 83 3.45 20.90 -18.01
N ILE A 84 4.53 21.46 -17.45
CA ILE A 84 4.51 22.75 -16.74
C ILE A 84 3.97 23.87 -17.64
N HIS A 85 4.51 24.00 -18.87
CA HIS A 85 4.01 24.97 -19.84
C HIS A 85 2.56 24.72 -20.23
N THR A 86 2.14 23.45 -20.28
CA THR A 86 0.75 23.12 -20.59
C THR A 86 -0.20 23.61 -19.50
N LEU A 87 0.16 23.40 -18.23
CA LEU A 87 -0.61 23.89 -17.09
C LEU A 87 -0.68 25.42 -17.05
N GLU A 88 0.43 26.10 -17.36
CA GLU A 88 0.49 27.58 -17.35
C GLU A 88 -0.40 28.18 -18.43
N HIS A 89 -0.30 27.71 -19.67
CA HIS A 89 -1.13 28.22 -20.77
C HIS A 89 -2.63 27.98 -20.54
N ALA A 90 -2.97 26.91 -19.81
CA ALA A 90 -4.33 26.58 -19.42
C ALA A 90 -4.83 27.40 -18.22
N GLY A 91 -3.97 28.15 -17.53
CA GLY A 91 -4.33 28.89 -16.33
C GLY A 91 -4.62 28.00 -15.12
N VAL A 92 -4.04 26.80 -15.06
CA VAL A 92 -4.23 25.86 -13.94
C VAL A 92 -3.54 26.40 -12.69
N GLY A 93 -4.23 26.31 -11.55
CA GLY A 93 -3.61 26.54 -10.24
C GLY A 93 -2.99 25.26 -9.69
N VAL A 94 -1.80 25.33 -9.09
CA VAL A 94 -1.16 24.17 -8.46
C VAL A 94 -1.22 24.28 -6.94
N ALA A 95 -1.56 23.18 -6.25
CA ALA A 95 -1.43 23.05 -4.80
C ALA A 95 -0.20 22.21 -4.45
N HIS A 96 0.86 22.85 -3.95
CA HIS A 96 2.07 22.19 -3.50
C HIS A 96 1.92 21.69 -2.06
N ASN A 97 2.05 20.37 -1.84
CA ASN A 97 1.85 19.72 -0.54
C ASN A 97 3.16 19.09 -0.01
N PRO A 98 4.13 19.90 0.50
CA PRO A 98 5.48 19.42 0.74
C PRO A 98 5.58 18.34 1.83
N SER A 99 4.93 18.49 2.99
CA SER A 99 5.01 17.46 4.04
C SER A 99 4.41 16.13 3.60
N SER A 100 3.26 16.15 2.91
CA SER A 100 2.63 14.95 2.36
C SER A 100 3.52 14.24 1.36
N ASN A 101 4.06 14.99 0.39
CA ASN A 101 4.97 14.44 -0.61
C ASN A 101 6.22 13.81 0.00
N LEU A 102 6.77 14.40 1.07
CA LEU A 102 7.91 13.82 1.80
C LEU A 102 7.52 12.58 2.60
N LYS A 103 6.40 12.64 3.34
CA LYS A 103 5.96 11.57 4.23
C LYS A 103 5.57 10.30 3.48
N LEU A 104 4.95 10.45 2.31
CA LEU A 104 4.58 9.33 1.42
C LEU A 104 5.70 8.92 0.46
N ALA A 105 6.85 9.61 0.51
CA ALA A 105 7.95 9.45 -0.45
C ALA A 105 7.52 9.62 -1.91
N SER A 106 6.51 10.48 -2.16
CA SER A 106 6.00 10.81 -3.49
C SER A 106 7.09 11.50 -4.31
N GLY A 107 7.86 12.42 -3.72
CA GLY A 107 9.00 13.08 -4.36
C GLY A 107 9.07 14.59 -4.13
N PHE A 108 9.74 15.30 -5.02
CA PHE A 108 9.91 16.76 -4.95
C PHE A 108 9.29 17.42 -6.19
N ALA A 109 8.25 18.22 -5.99
CA ALA A 109 7.64 18.98 -7.09
C ALA A 109 8.62 20.05 -7.61
N PRO A 110 8.73 20.26 -8.94
CA PRO A 110 9.64 21.22 -9.57
C PRO A 110 9.09 22.66 -9.45
N ILE A 111 8.94 23.14 -8.21
CA ILE A 111 8.26 24.39 -7.91
C ILE A 111 9.02 25.62 -8.40
N ILE A 112 10.35 25.54 -8.57
CA ILE A 112 11.14 26.68 -9.07
C ILE A 112 10.86 26.87 -10.56
N GLU A 113 10.90 25.78 -11.32
CA GLU A 113 10.60 25.73 -12.75
C GLU A 113 9.15 26.18 -13.03
N MET A 114 8.19 25.73 -12.22
CA MET A 114 6.80 26.19 -12.28
C MET A 114 6.68 27.71 -12.03
N LEU A 115 7.37 28.23 -11.01
CA LEU A 115 7.34 29.66 -10.67
C LEU A 115 7.98 30.54 -11.75
N GLU A 116 9.08 30.07 -12.35
CA GLU A 116 9.77 30.77 -13.44
C GLU A 116 8.93 30.82 -14.72
N THR A 117 8.11 29.78 -14.95
CA THR A 117 7.16 29.74 -16.08
C THR A 117 5.96 30.67 -15.87
N GLY A 118 5.68 31.10 -14.64
CA GLY A 118 4.57 32.00 -14.31
C GLY A 118 3.32 31.31 -13.77
N LEU A 119 3.40 30.00 -13.51
CA LEU A 119 2.31 29.20 -12.96
C LEU A 119 1.87 29.74 -11.59
N GLN A 120 0.56 29.72 -11.31
CA GLN A 120 0.04 30.12 -10.00
C GLN A 120 0.09 28.94 -9.04
N ILE A 121 0.89 29.05 -7.98
CA ILE A 121 1.13 27.97 -7.03
C ILE A 121 0.71 28.39 -5.62
N GLY A 122 -0.21 27.63 -5.04
CA GLY A 122 -0.55 27.65 -3.61
C GLY A 122 0.21 26.59 -2.83
N ILE A 123 0.14 26.67 -1.50
CA ILE A 123 0.66 25.64 -0.58
C ILE A 123 -0.53 25.01 0.13
N GLY A 124 -0.52 23.69 0.26
CA GLY A 124 -1.51 22.93 1.00
C GLY A 124 -0.85 21.95 1.98
N THR A 125 -1.61 21.52 2.97
CA THR A 125 -1.15 20.56 4.00
C THR A 125 -1.42 19.11 3.60
N ASP A 126 -2.37 18.89 2.68
CA ASP A 126 -3.07 17.61 2.51
C ASP A 126 -3.80 17.18 3.81
N GLY A 127 -4.26 15.92 3.88
CA GLY A 127 -4.96 15.36 5.02
C GLY A 127 -4.05 14.95 6.19
N THR A 128 -4.62 14.88 7.39
CA THR A 128 -3.91 14.53 8.64
C THR A 128 -3.43 13.08 8.72
N ALA A 129 -3.76 12.23 7.73
CA ALA A 129 -3.21 10.88 7.62
C ALA A 129 -1.84 10.86 6.89
N SER A 130 -1.56 11.89 6.08
CA SER A 130 -0.35 12.03 5.26
C SER A 130 0.49 13.25 5.65
N ASN A 131 0.12 14.04 6.66
CA ASN A 131 0.89 15.18 7.15
C ASN A 131 1.67 14.94 8.47
N ASN A 132 1.12 15.11 9.68
CA ASN A 132 -0.22 14.79 10.17
C ASN A 132 -0.90 15.93 10.99
N ASP A 133 -0.53 17.18 10.78
CA ASP A 133 -1.24 18.35 11.30
C ASP A 133 -1.78 19.23 10.16
N LEU A 134 -2.21 20.46 10.47
CA LEU A 134 -2.68 21.45 9.50
C LEU A 134 -1.93 22.80 9.66
N ASP A 135 -0.66 22.77 10.07
CA ASP A 135 0.16 23.96 10.32
C ASP A 135 0.75 24.53 9.00
N MET A 136 0.10 25.57 8.49
CA MET A 136 0.58 26.28 7.30
C MET A 136 1.95 26.95 7.49
N PHE A 137 2.35 27.38 8.69
CA PHE A 137 3.70 27.96 8.89
C PHE A 137 4.79 26.90 8.69
N GLU A 138 4.53 25.66 9.10
CA GLU A 138 5.44 24.55 8.84
C GLU A 138 5.52 24.24 7.35
N GLU A 139 4.40 24.13 6.64
CA GLU A 139 4.38 23.87 5.19
C GLU A 139 5.12 24.96 4.39
N ILE A 140 4.92 26.24 4.72
CA ILE A 140 5.55 27.35 3.99
C ILE A 140 7.07 27.36 4.21
N ARG A 141 7.50 27.11 5.46
CA ARG A 141 8.92 26.99 5.79
C ARG A 141 9.55 25.79 5.08
N LEU A 142 8.86 24.66 5.09
CA LEU A 142 9.32 23.43 4.47
C LEU A 142 9.45 23.57 2.95
N ALA A 143 8.45 24.14 2.26
CA ALA A 143 8.52 24.47 0.84
C ALA A 143 9.77 25.29 0.50
N SER A 144 10.08 26.28 1.33
CA SER A 144 11.24 27.16 1.15
C SER A 144 12.58 26.44 1.34
N PHE A 145 12.67 25.48 2.28
CA PHE A 145 13.90 24.69 2.51
C PHE A 145 14.09 23.59 1.48
N ILE A 146 13.01 22.92 1.07
CA ILE A 146 13.04 21.92 0.00
C ILE A 146 13.54 22.56 -1.28
N ALA A 147 12.97 23.70 -1.70
CA ALA A 147 13.37 24.39 -2.93
C ALA A 147 14.88 24.66 -3.00
N LYS A 148 15.46 25.17 -1.90
CA LYS A 148 16.90 25.45 -1.79
C LYS A 148 17.76 24.20 -1.88
N THR A 149 17.28 23.11 -1.28
CA THR A 149 18.02 21.85 -1.21
C THR A 149 18.01 21.16 -2.57
N VAL A 150 16.83 21.07 -3.21
CA VAL A 150 16.65 20.44 -4.53
C VAL A 150 17.46 21.16 -5.60
N THR A 151 17.45 22.49 -5.61
CA THR A 151 18.20 23.31 -6.58
C THR A 151 19.67 23.50 -6.24
N SER A 152 20.10 23.11 -5.02
CA SER A 152 21.43 23.46 -4.48
C SER A 152 21.71 24.97 -4.50
N ASP A 153 20.67 25.80 -4.44
CA ASP A 153 20.75 27.26 -4.41
C ASP A 153 20.11 27.81 -3.12
N PRO A 154 20.90 28.40 -2.20
CA PRO A 154 20.35 28.97 -0.96
C PRO A 154 19.43 30.17 -1.19
N THR A 155 19.40 30.74 -2.40
CA THR A 155 18.54 31.87 -2.76
C THR A 155 17.19 31.43 -3.36
N ALA A 156 17.03 30.15 -3.70
CA ALA A 156 15.79 29.62 -4.24
C ALA A 156 14.63 29.75 -3.25
N LEU A 157 13.45 30.10 -3.77
CA LEU A 157 12.22 30.41 -3.03
C LEU A 157 12.44 31.27 -1.76
N PRO A 158 12.76 32.56 -1.91
CA PRO A 158 12.97 33.44 -0.77
C PRO A 158 11.67 33.62 0.05
N ALA A 159 11.80 33.93 1.34
CA ALA A 159 10.68 34.01 2.29
C ALA A 159 9.49 34.85 1.81
N ARG A 160 9.73 35.98 1.15
CA ARG A 160 8.64 36.80 0.59
C ARG A 160 7.84 36.05 -0.46
N LYS A 161 8.50 35.31 -1.35
CA LYS A 161 7.85 34.52 -2.40
C LYS A 161 7.09 33.33 -1.81
N ALA A 162 7.66 32.68 -0.79
CA ALA A 162 6.98 31.62 -0.04
C ALA A 162 5.68 32.14 0.62
N LEU A 163 5.72 33.33 1.23
CA LEU A 163 4.50 33.96 1.76
C LEU A 163 3.50 34.32 0.65
N GLU A 164 3.97 34.75 -0.52
CA GLU A 164 3.09 34.99 -1.67
C GLU A 164 2.35 33.72 -2.10
N MET A 165 3.04 32.57 -2.18
CA MET A 165 2.44 31.25 -2.44
C MET A 165 1.35 30.91 -1.42
N ALA A 166 1.63 31.14 -0.13
CA ALA A 166 0.69 30.88 0.96
C ALA A 166 -0.54 31.80 1.00
N THR A 167 -0.51 32.94 0.29
CA THR A 167 -1.54 33.99 0.40
C THR A 167 -2.07 34.37 -0.98
N ARG A 168 -1.53 35.43 -1.60
CA ARG A 168 -2.09 36.01 -2.84
C ARG A 168 -2.02 35.05 -4.03
N MET A 169 -0.97 34.24 -4.12
CA MET A 169 -0.78 33.32 -5.23
C MET A 169 -1.58 32.04 -5.00
N GLY A 170 -1.69 31.56 -3.75
CA GLY A 170 -2.66 30.51 -3.39
C GLY A 170 -4.10 30.92 -3.72
N ALA A 171 -4.51 32.15 -3.39
CA ALA A 171 -5.83 32.66 -3.76
C ALA A 171 -6.04 32.72 -5.28
N LYS A 172 -4.98 33.02 -6.06
CA LYS A 172 -5.04 32.98 -7.53
C LYS A 172 -5.11 31.54 -8.06
N ALA A 173 -4.34 30.62 -7.49
CA ALA A 173 -4.39 29.20 -7.83
C ALA A 173 -5.78 28.61 -7.57
N LEU A 174 -6.45 29.07 -6.51
CA LEU A 174 -7.83 28.72 -6.18
C LEU A 174 -8.90 29.51 -6.98
N HIS A 175 -8.51 30.35 -7.95
CA HIS A 175 -9.39 31.17 -8.77
C HIS A 175 -10.24 32.22 -8.01
N ILE A 176 -9.85 32.53 -6.76
CA ILE A 176 -10.52 33.49 -5.86
C ILE A 176 -9.66 34.72 -5.54
N GLY A 177 -8.58 34.93 -6.29
CA GLY A 177 -7.64 36.02 -6.07
C GLY A 177 -8.24 37.42 -6.22
N HIS A 178 -9.45 37.55 -6.79
CA HIS A 178 -10.19 38.81 -6.82
C HIS A 178 -10.95 39.09 -5.50
N LEU A 179 -11.19 38.07 -4.68
CA LEU A 179 -11.90 38.16 -3.40
C LEU A 179 -10.94 38.34 -2.22
N THR A 180 -9.80 37.62 -2.20
CA THR A 180 -8.93 37.53 -1.02
C THR A 180 -7.43 37.40 -1.37
N GLY A 181 -6.60 37.08 -0.39
CA GLY A 181 -5.16 36.80 -0.51
C GLY A 181 -4.23 38.01 -0.43
N SER A 182 -4.77 39.24 -0.43
CA SER A 182 -3.99 40.46 -0.26
C SER A 182 -4.81 41.57 0.41
N LEU A 183 -4.10 42.48 1.08
CA LEU A 183 -4.68 43.63 1.76
C LEU A 183 -4.87 44.80 0.79
N GLU A 184 -5.91 44.73 -0.03
CA GLU A 184 -6.24 45.73 -1.05
C GLU A 184 -7.70 46.19 -0.89
N PRO A 185 -8.00 47.50 -1.03
CA PRO A 185 -9.38 47.98 -0.98
C PRO A 185 -10.29 47.22 -1.95
N GLY A 186 -11.45 46.77 -1.45
CA GLY A 186 -12.44 46.00 -2.22
C GLY A 186 -12.36 44.49 -2.04
N LYS A 187 -11.27 43.95 -1.46
CA LYS A 187 -11.18 42.53 -1.08
C LYS A 187 -11.81 42.25 0.29
N ARG A 188 -12.08 40.96 0.55
CA ARG A 188 -12.53 40.45 1.85
C ARG A 188 -11.48 40.75 2.91
N ALA A 189 -11.96 41.11 4.11
CA ALA A 189 -11.11 41.25 5.28
C ALA A 189 -10.83 39.86 5.89
N ASP A 190 -9.99 39.09 5.19
CA ASP A 190 -9.43 37.83 5.66
C ASP A 190 -8.04 38.10 6.20
N LEU A 191 -7.91 38.16 7.53
CA LEU A 191 -6.74 38.71 8.22
C LEU A 191 -6.28 37.77 9.32
N ILE A 192 -4.96 37.72 9.54
CA ILE A 192 -4.38 37.17 10.76
C ILE A 192 -3.49 38.22 11.42
N ALA A 193 -3.53 38.30 12.74
CA ALA A 193 -2.57 39.05 13.54
C ALA A 193 -1.60 38.06 14.19
N ILE A 194 -0.31 38.36 14.13
CA ILE A 194 0.76 37.47 14.61
C ILE A 194 1.58 38.20 15.66
N ASP A 195 1.72 37.60 16.83
CA ASP A 195 2.59 38.05 17.91
C ASP A 195 4.06 37.76 17.54
N GLN A 196 4.87 38.80 17.49
CA GLN A 196 6.27 38.72 17.07
C GLN A 196 7.24 38.95 18.23
N ASP A 197 6.74 39.06 19.47
CA ASP A 197 7.52 39.33 20.67
C ASP A 197 7.83 38.05 21.49
N ARG A 198 7.52 36.88 20.92
CA ARG A 198 7.90 35.56 21.45
C ARG A 198 9.41 35.32 21.34
N THR A 199 9.96 34.53 22.27
CA THR A 199 11.41 34.29 22.41
C THR A 199 12.11 33.80 21.13
N HIS A 200 11.45 32.97 20.32
CA HIS A 200 12.02 32.48 19.05
C HIS A 200 11.99 33.50 17.91
N ASN A 201 11.24 34.60 18.05
CA ASN A 201 11.14 35.67 17.06
C ASN A 201 12.08 36.87 17.37
N VAL A 202 12.80 36.87 18.49
CA VAL A 202 13.74 37.94 18.90
C VAL A 202 15.21 37.52 18.74
N PRO A 203 16.14 38.45 18.45
CA PRO A 203 15.98 39.90 18.30
C PRO A 203 15.39 40.34 16.95
N HIS A 204 14.84 41.55 16.90
CA HIS A 204 14.33 42.15 15.64
C HIS A 204 15.40 42.99 14.96
N PHE A 205 15.94 42.48 13.85
CA PHE A 205 16.88 43.23 13.03
C PHE A 205 16.15 44.25 12.15
N LYS A 206 16.56 45.52 12.21
CA LYS A 206 15.94 46.64 11.46
C LYS A 206 16.76 47.10 10.24
N ARG A 207 17.90 46.45 9.97
CA ARG A 207 18.82 46.84 8.88
C ARG A 207 18.17 46.70 7.50
N GLU A 208 17.36 45.67 7.32
CA GLU A 208 16.71 45.35 6.05
C GLU A 208 15.18 45.48 6.21
N PRO A 209 14.51 46.41 5.50
CA PRO A 209 13.05 46.60 5.60
C PRO A 209 12.24 45.32 5.33
N GLN A 210 12.76 44.41 4.50
CA GLN A 210 12.10 43.15 4.17
C GLN A 210 12.40 42.01 5.18
N ALA A 211 13.13 42.26 6.26
CA ALA A 211 13.49 41.24 7.26
C ALA A 211 12.27 40.60 7.94
N VAL A 212 11.11 41.28 7.94
CA VAL A 212 9.86 40.73 8.47
C VAL A 212 9.46 39.41 7.78
N TYR A 213 9.66 39.29 6.47
CA TYR A 213 9.32 38.07 5.74
C TYR A 213 10.20 36.89 6.19
N SER A 214 11.49 37.15 6.40
CA SER A 214 12.41 36.14 6.93
C SER A 214 11.96 35.63 8.31
N ARG A 215 11.51 36.54 9.18
CA ARG A 215 11.02 36.17 10.52
C ARG A 215 9.73 35.36 10.44
N LEU A 216 8.79 35.81 9.62
CA LEU A 216 7.50 35.13 9.40
C LEU A 216 7.67 33.71 8.85
N ILE A 217 8.61 33.48 7.93
CA ILE A 217 8.75 32.15 7.30
C ILE A 217 9.73 31.24 8.03
N TYR A 218 10.81 31.77 8.61
CA TYR A 218 11.87 30.91 9.15
C TYR A 218 11.85 30.76 10.67
N ALA A 219 11.10 31.57 11.40
CA ALA A 219 11.07 31.55 12.88
C ALA A 219 9.66 31.43 13.48
N THR A 220 8.67 32.12 12.91
CA THR A 220 7.29 32.14 13.42
C THR A 220 6.64 30.75 13.42
N LYS A 221 5.76 30.50 14.39
CA LYS A 221 4.99 29.26 14.56
C LYS A 221 3.48 29.56 14.48
N ALA A 222 2.64 28.56 14.19
CA ALA A 222 1.18 28.76 14.23
C ALA A 222 0.67 29.25 15.60
N SER A 223 1.31 28.84 16.70
CA SER A 223 0.99 29.32 18.06
C SER A 223 1.22 30.82 18.28
N ASP A 224 1.89 31.50 17.35
CA ASP A 224 2.11 32.94 17.39
C ASP A 224 0.91 33.72 16.80
N VAL A 225 -0.03 33.05 16.13
CA VAL A 225 -1.25 33.71 15.62
C VAL A 225 -2.15 34.06 16.80
N GLN A 226 -2.45 35.35 16.94
CA GLN A 226 -3.26 35.90 18.05
C GLN A 226 -4.72 36.08 17.64
N ASP A 227 -4.96 36.69 16.47
CA ASP A 227 -6.30 37.00 15.99
C ASP A 227 -6.50 36.47 14.58
N VAL A 228 -7.71 36.00 14.28
CA VAL A 228 -8.11 35.54 12.94
C VAL A 228 -9.44 36.17 12.59
N MET A 229 -9.51 36.79 11.41
CA MET A 229 -10.71 37.37 10.82
C MET A 229 -10.98 36.73 9.47
N VAL A 230 -12.25 36.43 9.19
CA VAL A 230 -12.73 36.01 7.87
C VAL A 230 -13.89 36.91 7.45
N ASN A 231 -13.76 37.53 6.30
CA ASN A 231 -14.74 38.46 5.72
C ASN A 231 -15.28 39.50 6.72
N GLY A 232 -14.38 40.08 7.52
CA GLY A 232 -14.73 41.10 8.51
C GLY A 232 -15.24 40.56 9.86
N GLN A 233 -15.38 39.24 10.02
CA GLN A 233 -15.82 38.61 11.27
C GLN A 233 -14.65 37.96 12.00
N TRP A 234 -14.48 38.28 13.28
CA TRP A 234 -13.48 37.65 14.12
C TRP A 234 -13.87 36.20 14.43
N LEU A 235 -12.99 35.26 14.09
CA LEU A 235 -13.13 33.83 14.41
C LEU A 235 -12.27 33.44 15.62
N MET A 236 -11.16 34.14 15.81
CA MET A 236 -10.27 34.02 16.97
C MET A 236 -9.83 35.41 17.40
N ARG A 237 -9.74 35.65 18.71
CA ARG A 237 -9.22 36.90 19.26
C ARG A 237 -8.47 36.66 20.55
N ASP A 238 -7.29 37.25 20.70
CA ASP A 238 -6.43 37.05 21.87
C ASP A 238 -6.16 35.57 22.15
N CYS A 239 -5.93 34.78 21.09
CA CYS A 239 -5.77 33.32 21.11
C CYS A 239 -7.01 32.52 21.54
N GLU A 240 -8.18 33.15 21.68
CA GLU A 240 -9.45 32.48 22.06
C GLU A 240 -10.34 32.30 20.83
N LEU A 241 -10.79 31.07 20.57
CA LEU A 241 -11.73 30.78 19.47
C LEU A 241 -13.14 31.27 19.83
N LEU A 242 -13.78 31.99 18.91
CA LEU A 242 -15.06 32.66 19.15
C LEU A 242 -16.27 31.89 18.61
N THR A 243 -16.03 30.81 17.86
CA THR A 243 -17.07 30.08 17.10
C THR A 243 -17.15 28.59 17.43
N ILE A 244 -16.15 28.05 18.12
CA ILE A 244 -16.09 26.66 18.58
C ILE A 244 -15.52 26.61 20.00
N GLN A 245 -15.95 25.61 20.77
CA GLN A 245 -15.42 25.33 22.10
C GLN A 245 -14.50 24.11 22.01
N GLU A 246 -13.19 24.30 22.18
CA GLU A 246 -12.21 23.22 21.98
C GLU A 246 -12.40 22.07 22.98
N GLU A 247 -12.79 22.37 24.22
CA GLU A 247 -13.03 21.38 25.26
C GLU A 247 -14.10 20.35 24.86
N ASP A 248 -15.08 20.76 24.05
CA ASP A 248 -16.14 19.88 23.56
C ASP A 248 -15.65 18.93 22.44
N LEU A 249 -14.56 19.26 21.76
CA LEU A 249 -14.04 18.50 20.62
C LEU A 249 -13.22 17.27 21.04
N PHE A 250 -12.47 17.35 22.15
CA PHE A 250 -11.67 16.22 22.65
C PHE A 250 -12.49 14.94 22.88
N PRO A 251 -13.62 14.95 23.63
CA PRO A 251 -14.41 13.74 23.82
C PRO A 251 -15.06 13.25 22.51
N GLN A 252 -15.42 14.15 21.59
CA GLN A 252 -15.96 13.76 20.28
C GLN A 252 -14.90 13.06 19.42
N ALA A 253 -13.67 13.57 19.39
CA ALA A 253 -12.55 12.95 18.70
C ALA A 253 -12.22 11.58 19.29
N ALA A 254 -12.21 11.45 20.63
CA ALA A 254 -11.99 10.18 21.32
C ALA A 254 -13.05 9.13 20.95
N GLN A 255 -14.32 9.51 20.82
CA GLN A 255 -15.38 8.58 20.38
C GLN A 255 -15.15 8.05 18.96
N TYR A 256 -14.59 8.86 18.05
CA TYR A 256 -14.22 8.39 16.72
C TYR A 256 -12.98 7.51 16.76
N ALA A 257 -11.99 7.84 17.60
CA ALA A 257 -10.83 6.99 17.83
C ALA A 257 -11.26 5.59 18.29
N ASP A 258 -12.15 5.49 19.29
CA ASP A 258 -12.67 4.20 19.78
C ASP A 258 -13.36 3.39 18.67
N LYS A 259 -14.13 4.05 17.78
CA LYS A 259 -14.78 3.39 16.64
C LYS A 259 -13.77 2.89 15.61
N ILE A 260 -12.74 3.70 15.32
CA ILE A 260 -11.67 3.33 14.40
C ILE A 260 -10.86 2.18 14.98
N ASP A 261 -10.51 2.23 16.26
CA ASP A 261 -9.78 1.18 16.97
C ASP A 261 -10.59 -0.12 17.01
N ALA A 262 -11.90 -0.07 17.27
CA ALA A 262 -12.75 -1.25 17.22
C ALA A 262 -12.78 -1.86 15.80
N PHE A 263 -12.92 -1.03 14.77
CA PHE A 263 -12.90 -1.47 13.37
C PHE A 263 -11.53 -2.07 12.99
N LEU A 264 -10.44 -1.44 13.38
CA LEU A 264 -9.09 -1.92 13.10
C LEU A 264 -8.79 -3.17 13.92
N ALA A 265 -9.24 -3.29 15.17
CA ALA A 265 -9.07 -4.50 15.97
C ALA A 265 -9.80 -5.70 15.35
N GLU A 266 -11.03 -5.49 14.86
CA GLU A 266 -11.79 -6.52 14.13
C GLU A 266 -11.10 -6.91 12.82
N ARG A 267 -10.67 -5.91 12.03
CA ARG A 267 -10.00 -6.12 10.74
C ARG A 267 -8.61 -6.74 10.89
N GLU A 268 -7.81 -6.25 11.83
CA GLU A 268 -6.44 -6.71 12.08
C GLU A 268 -6.39 -8.04 12.83
N GLY A 269 -7.43 -8.36 13.61
CA GLY A 269 -7.59 -9.66 14.24
C GLY A 269 -7.80 -10.79 13.21
N SER A 270 -8.32 -10.46 12.02
CA SER A 270 -8.49 -11.42 10.94
C SER A 270 -7.25 -11.48 10.04
N VAL A 271 -6.51 -12.58 10.13
CA VAL A 271 -5.39 -12.89 9.22
C VAL A 271 -5.88 -12.93 7.76
N LEU A 272 -7.11 -13.40 7.54
CA LEU A 272 -7.74 -13.42 6.22
C LEU A 272 -7.97 -12.01 5.67
N SER A 273 -8.56 -11.11 6.45
CA SER A 273 -8.77 -9.71 6.04
C SER A 273 -7.46 -9.00 5.73
N LYS A 274 -6.42 -9.26 6.52
CA LYS A 274 -5.06 -8.78 6.25
C LYS A 274 -4.49 -9.37 4.95
N LEU A 275 -4.71 -10.65 4.69
CA LEU A 275 -4.26 -11.31 3.46
C LEU A 275 -4.94 -10.73 2.22
N ILE A 276 -6.26 -10.54 2.25
CA ILE A 276 -7.04 -9.92 1.16
C ILE A 276 -6.56 -8.49 0.87
N ALA A 277 -6.19 -7.73 1.90
CA ALA A 277 -5.75 -6.35 1.73
C ALA A 277 -4.40 -6.22 1.00
N ILE A 278 -3.51 -7.21 1.11
CA ILE A 278 -2.17 -7.18 0.48
C ILE A 278 -2.05 -8.02 -0.78
N GLY A 279 -3.05 -8.84 -1.07
CA GLY A 279 -3.11 -9.64 -2.28
C GLY A 279 -4.55 -10.07 -2.52
N ASN A 280 -4.98 -10.03 -3.79
CA ASN A 280 -6.28 -10.53 -4.23
C ASN A 280 -6.42 -12.02 -3.90
N ALA A 281 -6.73 -12.35 -2.65
CA ALA A 281 -6.69 -13.71 -2.14
C ALA A 281 -7.88 -14.48 -2.69
N GLU A 282 -7.62 -15.62 -3.31
CA GLU A 282 -8.66 -16.50 -3.83
C GLU A 282 -9.01 -17.55 -2.77
N GLN A 283 -10.30 -17.72 -2.51
CA GLN A 283 -10.81 -18.73 -1.59
C GLN A 283 -11.01 -20.06 -2.32
N GLU A 284 -10.43 -21.12 -1.76
CA GLU A 284 -10.67 -22.50 -2.18
C GLU A 284 -11.12 -23.34 -0.98
N GLU A 285 -12.25 -24.04 -1.11
CA GLU A 285 -12.63 -25.13 -0.21
C GLU A 285 -12.27 -26.45 -0.85
N SER A 286 -11.28 -27.15 -0.30
CA SER A 286 -10.84 -28.42 -0.88
C SER A 286 -10.71 -29.49 0.20
N TYR A 287 -11.08 -30.71 -0.15
CA TYR A 287 -10.63 -31.92 0.53
C TYR A 287 -9.22 -32.24 0.04
N GLU A 288 -8.30 -32.37 0.99
CA GLU A 288 -6.94 -32.82 0.75
C GLU A 288 -6.78 -34.21 1.34
N VAL A 289 -6.39 -35.16 0.50
CA VAL A 289 -6.03 -36.50 0.92
C VAL A 289 -4.53 -36.60 0.86
N GLN A 290 -3.93 -37.09 1.94
CA GLN A 290 -2.49 -37.29 1.99
C GLN A 290 -2.11 -38.51 2.82
N ILE A 291 -1.00 -39.13 2.42
CA ILE A 291 -0.22 -40.03 3.26
C ILE A 291 1.24 -39.58 3.22
N LYS A 292 1.91 -39.73 4.35
CA LYS A 292 3.35 -39.56 4.47
C LYS A 292 3.95 -40.80 5.11
N VAL A 293 5.00 -41.34 4.54
CA VAL A 293 5.74 -42.48 5.09
C VAL A 293 7.23 -42.19 5.07
N LYS A 294 7.95 -42.71 6.06
CA LYS A 294 9.41 -42.62 6.08
C LYS A 294 9.99 -43.64 5.11
N LEU A 295 10.98 -43.22 4.32
CA LEU A 295 11.70 -44.06 3.36
C LEU A 295 13.11 -44.35 3.88
N ASP A 296 13.47 -45.63 3.84
CA ASP A 296 14.84 -46.09 4.09
C ASP A 296 15.73 -45.95 2.85
N ASP A 297 15.18 -46.23 1.66
CA ASP A 297 15.87 -46.08 0.37
C ASP A 297 15.00 -45.29 -0.64
N PRO A 298 15.21 -43.97 -0.78
CA PRO A 298 14.47 -43.18 -1.76
C PRO A 298 14.80 -43.55 -3.21
N GLN A 299 15.98 -44.11 -3.50
CA GLN A 299 16.37 -44.45 -4.87
C GLN A 299 15.58 -45.63 -5.42
N ALA A 300 15.20 -46.59 -4.56
CA ALA A 300 14.32 -47.69 -4.94
C ALA A 300 12.97 -47.17 -5.47
N VAL A 301 12.36 -46.20 -4.78
CA VAL A 301 11.08 -45.60 -5.18
C VAL A 301 11.23 -44.80 -6.48
N ILE A 302 12.31 -44.03 -6.63
CA ILE A 302 12.60 -43.28 -7.86
C ILE A 302 12.73 -44.24 -9.06
N ALA A 303 13.47 -45.33 -8.89
CA ALA A 303 13.65 -46.33 -9.95
C ALA A 303 12.33 -47.02 -10.35
N ILE A 304 11.37 -47.16 -9.41
CA ILE A 304 10.04 -47.68 -9.72
C ILE A 304 9.20 -46.64 -10.47
N LEU A 305 9.27 -45.36 -10.07
CA LEU A 305 8.58 -44.26 -10.76
C LEU A 305 9.08 -44.07 -12.20
N GLU A 306 10.33 -44.43 -12.49
CA GLU A 306 10.89 -44.40 -13.85
C GLU A 306 10.44 -45.58 -14.73
N LYS A 307 9.73 -46.57 -14.18
CA LYS A 307 9.07 -47.63 -14.96
C LYS A 307 7.71 -47.12 -15.48
N ASP A 308 7.22 -47.69 -16.57
CA ASP A 308 5.90 -47.37 -17.19
C ASP A 308 4.69 -47.86 -16.36
N ILE A 309 4.75 -47.76 -15.03
CA ILE A 309 3.67 -48.13 -14.10
C ILE A 309 2.67 -46.99 -13.95
N PHE A 310 3.14 -45.74 -14.01
CA PHE A 310 2.31 -44.55 -13.87
C PHE A 310 2.45 -43.65 -15.09
N GLU A 311 1.36 -43.00 -15.52
CA GLU A 311 1.44 -41.94 -16.51
C GLU A 311 1.97 -40.67 -15.83
N ILE A 312 3.25 -40.36 -16.01
CA ILE A 312 3.86 -39.13 -15.47
C ILE A 312 3.51 -37.95 -16.37
N ARG A 313 2.69 -37.03 -15.84
CA ARG A 313 2.35 -35.77 -16.51
C ARG A 313 3.43 -34.71 -16.36
N ARG A 314 4.10 -34.65 -15.21
CA ARG A 314 5.12 -33.63 -14.90
C ARG A 314 6.09 -34.12 -13.83
N ARG A 315 7.36 -33.75 -13.97
CA ARG A 315 8.41 -33.88 -12.94
C ARG A 315 8.95 -32.49 -12.57
N ALA A 316 9.33 -32.31 -11.31
CA ALA A 316 10.01 -31.10 -10.83
C ALA A 316 10.96 -31.45 -9.68
N HIS A 317 12.06 -30.69 -9.58
CA HIS A 317 12.98 -30.69 -8.46
C HIS A 317 13.14 -29.25 -7.98
N TYR A 318 12.96 -29.02 -6.69
CA TYR A 318 13.09 -27.69 -6.11
C TYR A 318 13.40 -27.75 -4.61
N PHE A 319 14.13 -26.73 -4.14
CA PHE A 319 14.25 -26.47 -2.71
C PHE A 319 13.00 -25.68 -2.25
N GLU A 320 12.32 -26.19 -1.23
CA GLU A 320 11.09 -25.62 -0.68
C GLU A 320 11.42 -24.98 0.67
N TYR A 321 11.34 -23.65 0.73
CA TYR A 321 11.52 -22.84 1.95
C TYR A 321 10.15 -22.36 2.44
N ASP A 322 9.64 -23.01 3.48
CA ASP A 322 8.37 -22.66 4.11
C ASP A 322 8.62 -21.95 5.44
N THR A 323 8.06 -20.75 5.60
CA THR A 323 7.93 -20.06 6.89
C THR A 323 6.47 -20.06 7.31
N TYR A 324 6.18 -20.71 8.44
CA TYR A 324 4.86 -20.84 9.01
C TYR A 324 4.68 -19.84 10.16
N PHE A 325 3.76 -18.91 9.95
CA PHE A 325 3.29 -17.95 10.95
C PHE A 325 2.06 -18.48 11.66
N ARG A 326 2.11 -18.50 12.99
CA ARG A 326 1.02 -18.95 13.87
C ARG A 326 0.34 -17.76 14.53
N PHE A 327 -0.96 -17.87 14.74
CA PHE A 327 -1.77 -16.83 15.37
C PHE A 327 -2.61 -17.45 16.49
N THR A 328 -2.66 -16.79 17.64
CA THR A 328 -3.58 -17.16 18.73
C THR A 328 -4.98 -16.64 18.40
N LYS A 329 -5.98 -17.53 18.45
CA LYS A 329 -7.47 -17.34 18.41
C LYS A 329 -8.03 -15.97 17.95
N PRO A 330 -9.06 -15.95 17.08
CA PRO A 330 -10.16 -16.92 17.05
C PRO A 330 -10.08 -18.05 16.02
N GLU A 331 -9.14 -18.04 15.07
CA GLU A 331 -9.22 -18.95 13.91
C GLU A 331 -8.25 -20.16 13.94
N ASP A 332 -7.30 -20.21 14.87
CA ASP A 332 -6.21 -21.21 14.88
C ASP A 332 -5.56 -21.38 13.48
N ALA A 333 -5.54 -20.28 12.72
CA ALA A 333 -5.14 -20.27 11.33
C ALA A 333 -3.62 -20.25 11.22
N ARG A 334 -3.11 -20.86 10.16
CA ARG A 334 -1.67 -20.91 9.85
C ARG A 334 -1.44 -20.21 8.53
N LEU A 335 -0.65 -19.13 8.54
CA LEU A 335 -0.22 -18.48 7.31
C LEU A 335 1.16 -19.02 6.95
N ARG A 336 1.29 -19.59 5.76
CA ARG A 336 2.56 -20.09 5.23
C ARG A 336 3.06 -19.18 4.12
N HIS A 337 4.23 -18.60 4.32
CA HIS A 337 5.04 -18.04 3.24
C HIS A 337 5.91 -19.16 2.66
N ARG A 338 5.82 -19.39 1.36
CA ARG A 338 6.59 -20.41 0.65
C ARG A 338 7.43 -19.78 -0.43
N GLU A 339 8.65 -20.24 -0.56
CA GLU A 339 9.51 -19.99 -1.71
C GLU A 339 9.99 -21.32 -2.28
N ASP A 340 9.66 -21.58 -3.55
CA ASP A 340 10.08 -22.75 -4.31
C ASP A 340 11.21 -22.32 -5.27
N GLU A 341 12.44 -22.77 -5.01
CA GLU A 341 13.60 -22.57 -5.90
C GLU A 341 13.76 -23.78 -6.83
N PHE A 342 13.30 -23.65 -8.07
CA PHE A 342 13.35 -24.73 -9.05
C PHE A 342 14.76 -24.94 -9.58
N VAL A 343 15.20 -26.20 -9.55
CA VAL A 343 16.56 -26.62 -9.89
C VAL A 343 16.56 -27.40 -11.20
N ASN A 344 17.55 -27.13 -12.05
CA ASN A 344 17.78 -27.90 -13.28
C ASN A 344 18.65 -29.14 -13.02
N ASP A 345 18.85 -29.98 -14.05
CA ASP A 345 19.68 -31.19 -13.90
C ASP A 345 21.16 -30.91 -13.58
N ALA A 346 21.63 -29.67 -13.77
CA ALA A 346 22.97 -29.23 -13.40
C ALA A 346 23.08 -28.74 -11.94
N GLY A 347 21.97 -28.71 -11.20
CA GLY A 347 21.93 -28.22 -9.81
C GLY A 347 21.78 -26.70 -9.69
N GLU A 348 21.48 -25.99 -10.78
CA GLU A 348 21.34 -24.54 -10.80
C GLU A 348 19.88 -24.11 -10.67
N VAL A 349 19.63 -23.06 -9.88
CA VAL A 349 18.30 -22.46 -9.72
C VAL A 349 17.96 -21.64 -10.95
N PHE A 350 16.87 -21.98 -11.63
CA PHE A 350 16.43 -21.30 -12.87
C PHE A 350 15.13 -20.51 -12.70
N ASN A 351 14.38 -20.75 -11.62
CA ASN A 351 13.13 -20.05 -11.36
C ASN A 351 12.82 -20.07 -9.86
N VAL A 352 12.31 -18.95 -9.34
CA VAL A 352 11.88 -18.82 -7.94
C VAL A 352 10.40 -18.45 -7.93
N ARG A 353 9.61 -19.18 -7.16
CA ARG A 353 8.17 -18.91 -7.02
C ARG A 353 7.82 -18.76 -5.54
N SER A 354 7.29 -17.59 -5.19
CA SER A 354 6.84 -17.33 -3.82
C SER A 354 5.32 -17.25 -3.72
N ARG A 355 4.74 -17.83 -2.66
CA ARG A 355 3.28 -17.75 -2.40
C ARG A 355 2.97 -17.65 -0.91
N LEU A 356 1.85 -16.98 -0.60
CA LEU A 356 1.18 -17.06 0.68
C LEU A 356 0.05 -18.09 0.64
N THR A 357 -0.09 -18.87 1.70
CA THR A 357 -1.21 -19.79 1.88
C THR A 357 -1.72 -19.66 3.30
N LEU A 358 -2.93 -19.15 3.48
CA LEU A 358 -3.64 -19.19 4.76
C LEU A 358 -4.49 -20.46 4.80
N THR A 359 -4.28 -21.28 5.81
CA THR A 359 -5.09 -22.46 6.08
C THR A 359 -5.87 -22.25 7.37
N GLY A 360 -7.19 -22.41 7.29
CA GLY A 360 -8.07 -22.45 8.46
C GLY A 360 -7.96 -23.77 9.23
N PRO A 361 -8.75 -23.93 10.31
CA PRO A 361 -8.71 -25.11 11.17
C PRO A 361 -9.16 -26.35 10.38
N ALA A 362 -8.48 -27.48 10.61
CA ALA A 362 -8.79 -28.73 9.94
C ALA A 362 -9.93 -29.48 10.65
N ALA A 363 -10.88 -30.01 9.87
CA ALA A 363 -11.74 -31.10 10.32
C ALA A 363 -11.09 -32.41 9.85
N GLU A 364 -10.48 -33.15 10.77
CA GLU A 364 -9.72 -34.36 10.47
C GLU A 364 -10.57 -35.62 10.61
N ARG A 365 -10.38 -36.56 9.69
CA ARG A 365 -10.85 -37.94 9.85
C ARG A 365 -9.75 -38.90 9.47
N GLU A 366 -9.34 -39.71 10.45
CA GLU A 366 -8.32 -40.73 10.28
C GLU A 366 -8.91 -41.99 9.63
N TYR A 367 -8.20 -42.51 8.64
CA TYR A 367 -8.43 -43.83 8.04
C TYR A 367 -7.20 -44.70 8.32
N HIS A 368 -7.36 -46.04 8.26
CA HIS A 368 -6.34 -47.01 8.69
C HIS A 368 -4.91 -46.71 8.18
N ASN A 369 -4.76 -46.12 6.98
CA ASN A 369 -3.47 -45.81 6.35
C ASN A 369 -3.37 -44.38 5.74
N SER A 370 -4.28 -43.44 5.99
CA SER A 370 -4.22 -42.10 5.37
C SER A 370 -5.06 -41.06 6.12
N VAL A 371 -4.74 -39.78 5.94
CA VAL A 371 -5.51 -38.68 6.55
C VAL A 371 -6.36 -37.98 5.48
N LEU A 372 -7.66 -37.84 5.76
CA LEU A 372 -8.55 -36.97 5.01
C LEU A 372 -8.70 -35.65 5.76
N LEU A 373 -8.23 -34.56 5.15
CA LEU A 373 -8.29 -33.22 5.71
C LEU A 373 -9.29 -32.37 4.93
N SER A 374 -10.24 -31.76 5.63
CA SER A 374 -11.10 -30.71 5.08
C SER A 374 -10.75 -29.38 5.74
N ARG A 375 -10.38 -28.37 4.94
CA ARG A 375 -10.04 -27.03 5.42
C ARG A 375 -10.28 -25.96 4.36
N SER A 376 -10.67 -24.76 4.81
CA SER A 376 -10.67 -23.56 3.98
C SER A 376 -9.23 -23.11 3.73
N ARG A 377 -8.92 -22.78 2.47
CA ARG A 377 -7.59 -22.33 2.05
C ARG A 377 -7.71 -21.04 1.26
N PHE A 378 -6.85 -20.08 1.56
CA PHE A 378 -6.74 -18.84 0.80
C PHE A 378 -5.32 -18.68 0.29
N ILE A 379 -5.20 -18.28 -0.97
CA ILE A 379 -3.93 -18.19 -1.67
C ILE A 379 -3.73 -16.77 -2.17
N ALA A 380 -2.53 -16.22 -1.93
CA ALA A 380 -2.13 -14.93 -2.49
C ALA A 380 -0.68 -14.98 -2.99
N PRO A 381 -0.30 -14.12 -3.97
CA PRO A 381 1.10 -13.93 -4.34
C PRO A 381 1.93 -13.41 -3.16
N ALA A 382 3.16 -13.92 -2.97
CA ALA A 382 4.10 -13.35 -2.01
C ALA A 382 5.01 -12.34 -2.72
N LYS A 383 4.63 -11.06 -2.69
CA LYS A 383 5.37 -9.95 -3.32
C LYS A 383 6.40 -9.28 -2.40
N TYR A 384 6.33 -9.53 -1.10
CA TYR A 384 7.15 -8.86 -0.10
C TYR A 384 8.05 -9.85 0.63
N SER A 385 9.05 -9.35 1.37
CA SER A 385 9.96 -10.19 2.13
C SER A 385 9.29 -10.85 3.34
N PRO A 386 9.82 -11.96 3.86
CA PRO A 386 9.36 -12.55 5.14
C PRO A 386 9.34 -11.56 6.30
N ARG A 387 10.26 -10.57 6.31
CA ARG A 387 10.29 -9.51 7.32
C ARG A 387 9.04 -8.64 7.26
N PHE A 388 8.63 -8.21 6.07
CA PHE A 388 7.39 -7.46 5.88
C PHE A 388 6.20 -8.23 6.44
N TYR A 389 6.08 -9.53 6.12
CA TYR A 389 4.97 -10.34 6.61
C TYR A 389 4.96 -10.49 8.13
N ARG A 390 6.13 -10.59 8.77
CA ARG A 390 6.24 -10.60 10.23
C ARG A 390 5.73 -9.30 10.85
N GLU A 391 6.14 -8.16 10.31
CA GLU A 391 5.74 -6.83 10.81
C GLU A 391 4.25 -6.55 10.55
N TYR A 392 3.73 -7.00 9.39
CA TYR A 392 2.35 -6.77 8.97
C TYR A 392 1.34 -7.68 9.70
N PHE A 393 1.60 -8.99 9.72
CA PHE A 393 0.68 -9.94 10.34
C PHE A 393 0.84 -10.05 11.85
N ARG A 394 2.02 -9.74 12.40
CA ARG A 394 2.34 -9.82 13.85
C ARG A 394 1.98 -11.19 14.45
N PRO A 395 2.58 -12.28 13.94
CA PRO A 395 2.28 -13.63 14.42
C PRO A 395 2.72 -13.85 15.86
N SER A 396 2.03 -14.76 16.56
CA SER A 396 2.40 -15.17 17.92
C SER A 396 3.56 -16.16 17.96
N GLY A 397 3.88 -16.80 16.83
CA GLY A 397 5.04 -17.67 16.69
C GLY A 397 5.37 -17.98 15.23
N GLU A 398 6.60 -18.44 15.00
CA GLU A 398 7.14 -18.74 13.67
C GLU A 398 7.90 -20.07 13.69
N ILE A 399 7.77 -20.87 12.63
CA ILE A 399 8.58 -22.06 12.37
C ILE A 399 8.99 -22.02 10.90
N SER A 400 10.28 -22.19 10.62
CA SER A 400 10.79 -22.31 9.26
C SER A 400 11.21 -23.74 8.98
N ILE A 401 10.96 -24.19 7.76
CA ILE A 401 11.33 -25.51 7.25
C ILE A 401 11.91 -25.33 5.86
N HIS A 402 13.09 -25.87 5.66
CA HIS A 402 13.75 -25.99 4.38
C HIS A 402 13.88 -27.48 4.04
N LYS A 403 13.44 -27.85 2.84
CA LYS A 403 13.55 -29.22 2.36
C LYS A 403 13.89 -29.28 0.88
N ASP A 404 14.58 -30.35 0.51
CA ASP A 404 14.76 -30.76 -0.87
C ASP A 404 13.55 -31.62 -1.30
N ARG A 405 12.90 -31.26 -2.41
CA ARG A 405 11.71 -31.95 -2.90
C ARG A 405 11.86 -32.39 -4.35
N LEU A 406 11.74 -33.69 -4.56
CA LEU A 406 11.45 -34.28 -5.86
C LEU A 406 9.96 -34.53 -5.99
N ARG A 407 9.34 -34.08 -7.08
CA ARG A 407 7.89 -34.13 -7.27
C ARG A 407 7.52 -34.70 -8.63
N TRP A 408 6.59 -35.65 -8.62
CA TRP A 408 5.91 -36.18 -9.79
C TRP A 408 4.42 -35.89 -9.70
N LEU A 409 3.84 -35.37 -10.79
CA LEU A 409 2.40 -35.40 -11.04
C LEU A 409 2.12 -36.62 -11.89
N ILE A 410 1.40 -37.59 -11.32
CA ILE A 410 0.99 -38.80 -12.01
C ILE A 410 -0.51 -38.78 -12.28
N CYS A 411 -0.92 -39.47 -13.33
CA CYS A 411 -2.30 -39.87 -13.56
C CYS A 411 -2.41 -41.38 -13.27
N PHE A 412 -3.32 -41.74 -12.37
CA PHE A 412 -3.60 -43.13 -11.99
C PHE A 412 -5.12 -43.31 -11.91
N GLU A 413 -5.65 -44.24 -12.70
CA GLU A 413 -7.10 -44.47 -12.87
C GLU A 413 -7.88 -43.17 -13.14
N ASP A 414 -7.40 -42.38 -14.12
CA ASP A 414 -7.97 -41.09 -14.54
C ASP A 414 -7.97 -40.00 -13.46
N LEU A 415 -7.27 -40.22 -12.34
CA LEU A 415 -7.15 -39.27 -11.24
C LEU A 415 -5.71 -38.81 -11.06
N GLU A 416 -5.54 -37.52 -10.78
CA GLU A 416 -4.22 -36.93 -10.57
C GLU A 416 -3.77 -37.04 -9.11
N PHE A 417 -2.50 -37.45 -8.92
CA PHE A 417 -1.83 -37.49 -7.64
C PHE A 417 -0.44 -36.86 -7.74
N PHE A 418 -0.03 -36.18 -6.68
CA PHE A 418 1.35 -35.77 -6.51
C PHE A 418 2.07 -36.77 -5.62
N ILE A 419 3.17 -37.31 -6.12
CA ILE A 419 4.13 -38.08 -5.35
C ILE A 419 5.31 -37.15 -5.08
N ASN A 420 5.64 -36.92 -3.82
CA ASN A 420 6.81 -36.14 -3.42
C ASN A 420 7.77 -37.03 -2.63
N ILE A 421 9.07 -36.91 -2.91
CA ILE A 421 10.13 -37.40 -2.03
C ILE A 421 10.80 -36.18 -1.42
N ASP A 422 10.68 -36.07 -0.10
CA ASP A 422 11.09 -34.91 0.67
C ASP A 422 12.24 -35.28 1.61
N GLN A 423 13.31 -34.48 1.58
CA GLN A 423 14.37 -34.51 2.58
C GLN A 423 14.39 -33.20 3.36
N LEU A 424 14.16 -33.25 4.68
CA LEU A 424 14.18 -32.06 5.53
C LEU A 424 15.64 -31.69 5.84
N LEU A 425 16.04 -30.52 5.35
CA LEU A 425 17.41 -30.01 5.47
C LEU A 425 17.58 -29.17 6.73
N ASP A 426 16.60 -28.31 7.03
CA ASP A 426 16.60 -27.45 8.21
C ASP A 426 15.18 -27.17 8.72
N PRO A 427 14.83 -27.51 9.97
CA PRO A 427 15.61 -28.34 10.89
C PRO A 427 15.80 -29.75 10.34
N LYS A 428 17.02 -30.27 10.53
CA LYS A 428 17.37 -31.58 10.01
C LYS A 428 16.56 -32.67 10.72
N VAL A 429 15.79 -33.43 9.95
CA VAL A 429 15.09 -34.64 10.42
C VAL A 429 15.67 -35.84 9.69
N ASP A 430 16.11 -36.86 10.43
CA ASP A 430 16.78 -38.01 9.83
C ASP A 430 15.80 -38.88 9.04
N GLY A 431 16.12 -39.09 7.75
CA GLY A 431 15.37 -39.91 6.79
C GLY A 431 14.80 -39.11 5.62
N CYS A 432 14.31 -39.80 4.61
CA CYS A 432 13.51 -39.21 3.54
C CYS A 432 12.04 -39.55 3.78
N PHE A 433 11.14 -38.73 3.26
CA PHE A 433 9.70 -38.96 3.39
C PHE A 433 9.07 -39.04 2.01
N LEU A 434 8.29 -40.09 1.76
CA LEU A 434 7.36 -40.13 0.64
C LEU A 434 6.06 -39.46 1.07
N GLU A 435 5.61 -38.47 0.32
CA GLU A 435 4.29 -37.83 0.50
C GLU A 435 3.47 -38.00 -0.77
N ILE A 436 2.41 -38.81 -0.71
CA ILE A 436 1.42 -38.90 -1.78
C ILE A 436 0.24 -38.01 -1.39
N LYS A 437 -0.11 -37.06 -2.25
CA LYS A 437 -1.19 -36.12 -1.99
C LYS A 437 -2.05 -35.85 -3.21
N SER A 438 -3.33 -35.59 -2.95
CA SER A 438 -4.25 -35.12 -3.96
C SER A 438 -5.30 -34.20 -3.35
N ARG A 439 -5.86 -33.32 -4.17
CA ARG A 439 -6.95 -32.40 -3.80
C ARG A 439 -8.19 -32.65 -4.65
N THR A 440 -9.34 -32.35 -4.09
CA THR A 440 -10.64 -32.40 -4.78
C THR A 440 -11.67 -31.53 -4.05
N TRP A 441 -12.70 -31.12 -4.77
CA TRP A 441 -13.84 -30.37 -4.23
C TRP A 441 -14.95 -31.28 -3.68
N SER A 442 -14.92 -32.57 -4.05
CA SER A 442 -15.93 -33.56 -3.68
C SER A 442 -15.42 -34.46 -2.56
N ARG A 443 -16.20 -34.58 -1.49
CA ARG A 443 -15.90 -35.52 -0.41
C ARG A 443 -15.84 -36.97 -0.90
N ARG A 444 -16.76 -37.36 -1.77
CA ARG A 444 -16.83 -38.71 -2.33
C ARG A 444 -15.57 -39.04 -3.13
N ASP A 445 -15.09 -38.07 -3.91
CA ASP A 445 -13.86 -38.22 -4.68
C ASP A 445 -12.65 -38.33 -3.74
N ALA A 446 -12.67 -37.63 -2.62
CA ALA A 446 -11.61 -37.70 -1.62
C ALA A 446 -11.56 -39.09 -0.97
N GLU A 447 -12.72 -39.66 -0.62
CA GLU A 447 -12.83 -41.03 -0.10
C GLU A 447 -12.35 -42.07 -1.13
N MET A 448 -12.66 -41.90 -2.43
CA MET A 448 -12.11 -42.77 -3.49
C MET A 448 -10.59 -42.62 -3.64
N LYS A 449 -10.06 -41.38 -3.57
CA LYS A 449 -8.63 -41.11 -3.66
C LYS A 449 -7.84 -41.69 -2.48
N VAL A 450 -8.45 -41.81 -1.29
CA VAL A 450 -7.87 -42.53 -0.14
C VAL A 450 -7.59 -44.00 -0.49
N GLU A 451 -8.57 -44.68 -1.09
CA GLU A 451 -8.43 -46.09 -1.48
C GLU A 451 -7.30 -46.27 -2.52
N LEU A 452 -7.25 -45.39 -3.53
CA LEU A 452 -6.23 -45.43 -4.58
C LEU A 452 -4.82 -45.13 -4.09
N ILE A 453 -4.64 -44.26 -3.09
CA ILE A 453 -3.33 -44.02 -2.48
C ILE A 453 -2.74 -45.32 -1.93
N THR A 454 -3.57 -46.20 -1.35
CA THR A 454 -3.11 -47.50 -0.85
C THR A 454 -2.62 -48.39 -1.99
N THR A 455 -3.32 -48.40 -3.12
CA THR A 455 -2.90 -49.12 -4.32
C THR A 455 -1.60 -48.54 -4.92
N ILE A 456 -1.45 -47.21 -4.93
CA ILE A 456 -0.23 -46.56 -5.41
C ILE A 456 0.97 -46.97 -4.54
N LEU A 457 0.84 -47.01 -3.21
CA LEU A 457 1.92 -47.48 -2.33
C LEU A 457 2.32 -48.92 -2.61
N GLN A 458 1.36 -49.81 -2.89
CA GLN A 458 1.63 -51.19 -3.26
C GLN A 458 2.43 -51.28 -4.57
N HIS A 459 2.09 -50.46 -5.56
CA HIS A 459 2.85 -50.36 -6.81
C HIS A 459 4.26 -49.78 -6.62
N LEU A 460 4.45 -48.92 -5.62
CA LEU A 460 5.77 -48.42 -5.21
C LEU A 460 6.57 -49.40 -4.34
N GLU A 461 6.07 -50.64 -4.16
CA GLU A 461 6.70 -51.68 -3.34
C GLU A 461 6.87 -51.28 -1.86
N ILE A 462 6.04 -50.36 -1.37
CA ILE A 462 6.04 -49.93 0.03
C ILE A 462 4.95 -50.72 0.77
N GLN A 463 5.37 -51.74 1.50
CA GLN A 463 4.51 -52.61 2.32
C GLN A 463 4.78 -52.34 3.81
N ASP A 464 3.72 -52.32 4.62
CA ASP A 464 3.79 -52.22 6.09
C ASP A 464 4.50 -50.97 6.67
N ALA A 465 4.66 -49.89 5.89
CA ALA A 465 5.22 -48.64 6.39
C ALA A 465 4.23 -47.91 7.31
N GLU A 466 4.68 -47.55 8.52
CA GLU A 466 3.88 -46.77 9.46
C GLU A 466 3.65 -45.34 8.92
N PRO A 467 2.39 -44.89 8.80
CA PRO A 467 2.09 -43.55 8.31
C PRO A 467 2.47 -42.48 9.35
N VAL A 468 3.10 -41.42 8.88
CA VAL A 468 3.42 -40.22 9.66
C VAL A 468 2.26 -39.24 9.52
N LEU A 469 1.40 -39.19 10.54
CA LEU A 469 0.16 -38.40 10.52
C LEU A 469 0.39 -36.90 10.69
N GLN A 470 1.49 -36.50 11.33
CA GLN A 470 1.84 -35.10 11.60
C GLN A 470 2.26 -34.35 10.32
N GLU A 471 1.91 -33.07 10.18
CA GLU A 471 2.51 -32.21 9.15
C GLU A 471 3.98 -31.90 9.49
N TYR A 472 4.77 -31.46 8.50
CA TYR A 472 6.19 -31.14 8.73
C TYR A 472 6.45 -30.11 9.84
N PRO A 473 5.64 -29.03 9.99
CA PRO A 473 5.81 -28.09 11.12
C PRO A 473 5.60 -28.71 12.48
N ASP A 474 4.75 -29.73 12.57
CA ASP A 474 4.41 -30.38 13.84
C ASP A 474 5.53 -31.38 14.21
N LEU A 475 6.09 -32.09 13.22
CA LEU A 475 7.28 -32.95 13.38
C LEU A 475 8.49 -32.17 13.91
N VAL A 476 8.69 -30.94 13.44
CA VAL A 476 9.81 -30.08 13.83
C VAL A 476 9.54 -29.39 15.18
N GLY A 477 8.28 -29.09 15.48
CA GLY A 477 7.85 -28.40 16.70
C GLY A 477 8.00 -29.22 17.99
N GLU A 478 7.86 -30.55 17.92
CA GLU A 478 8.04 -31.47 19.06
C GLU A 478 9.52 -31.82 19.33
N ALA A 479 10.43 -31.53 18.40
CA ALA A 479 11.85 -31.84 18.51
C ALA A 479 12.68 -30.78 19.29
N LYS A 480 12.02 -29.81 19.95
CA LYS A 480 12.65 -28.72 20.71
C LYS A 480 12.32 -28.73 22.19
#